data_AF-A0A9X1HIM8-F1
#
_entry.id   AF-A0A9X1HIM8-F1
#
_cell.length_a   1.000
_cell.length_b   1.000
_cell.length_c   1.000
_cell.angle_alpha   90.00
_cell.angle_beta   90.00
_cell.angle_gamma   90.00
#
_symmetry.space_group_name_H-M   'P 1'
#
loop_
_entity.id
_entity.type
_entity.pdbx_description
1 polymer ?
#
loop_
_entity_poly.entity_id
_entity_poly.type
_entity_poly.pdbx_seq_one_letter_code
_entity_poly.pdbx_strand_id
1 'polypeptide(L)'
;MNHAFLFDETITFEERALRVFSFQYTRNPVFRRFCDALDTNPGNVSSPEDIPLLPVEAFRNAECTCWPGEEHDLVFRSSGTTGMKRSRHPVKDMELYAESVTRGMSEFYNLDDYVILACTPGYNDNPDSSLVWMLNYLIGLDQSGLSRFLPVDQFQGHGHGHAHEHVKEHVKEHEKGKGRGQGQIRDGEEPESDKKPVLGAGLNREELVRITASGKKLMLFGAAFGLIDMAEARPLKLPPDSLIVETGGMKTHRREMGREEMH
;
A
#
# COMPACT_ATOMS: atom_id res chain seq x y z
N MET A 1 6.69 -7.91 21.51
CA MET A 1 7.59 -9.01 21.10
C MET A 1 8.83 -8.37 20.53
N ASN A 2 10.03 -8.90 20.82
CA ASN A 2 11.22 -8.45 20.11
C ASN A 2 11.11 -8.97 18.66
N HIS A 3 10.68 -8.12 17.73
CA HIS A 3 10.53 -8.45 16.32
C HIS A 3 11.88 -8.50 15.58
N ALA A 4 13.01 -8.22 16.24
CA ALA A 4 14.33 -8.20 15.62
C ALA A 4 14.71 -9.50 14.91
N PHE A 5 14.19 -10.66 15.36
CA PHE A 5 14.47 -11.94 14.70
C PHE A 5 13.92 -12.01 13.26
N LEU A 6 12.92 -11.20 12.90
CA LEU A 6 12.38 -11.17 11.53
C LEU A 6 13.45 -10.75 10.50
N PHE A 7 14.35 -9.88 10.93
CA PHE A 7 15.41 -9.31 10.10
C PHE A 7 16.82 -9.78 10.52
N ASP A 8 16.90 -10.82 11.34
CA ASP A 8 18.17 -11.40 11.76
C ASP A 8 18.72 -12.30 10.65
N GLU A 9 19.79 -11.85 10.00
CA GLU A 9 20.48 -12.56 8.93
C GLU A 9 21.30 -13.77 9.43
N THR A 10 21.50 -13.90 10.75
CA THR A 10 22.23 -15.03 11.32
C THR A 10 21.39 -16.30 11.41
N ILE A 11 20.07 -16.20 11.21
CA ILE A 11 19.14 -17.32 11.18
C ILE A 11 18.52 -17.51 9.79
N THR A 12 18.22 -18.76 9.47
CA THR A 12 17.69 -19.15 8.16
C THR A 12 16.27 -18.61 7.93
N PHE A 13 15.82 -18.59 6.68
CA PHE A 13 14.44 -18.24 6.36
C PHE A 13 13.47 -19.23 7.02
N GLU A 14 13.81 -20.52 6.99
CA GLU A 14 13.04 -21.61 7.58
C GLU A 14 12.86 -21.39 9.08
N GLU A 15 13.94 -21.06 9.79
CA GLU A 15 13.87 -20.78 11.22
C GLU A 15 12.98 -19.56 11.53
N ARG A 16 13.10 -18.47 10.75
CA ARG A 16 12.23 -17.30 10.89
C ARG A 16 10.76 -17.65 10.64
N ALA A 17 10.47 -18.39 9.57
CA ALA A 17 9.13 -18.82 9.21
C ALA A 17 8.48 -19.69 10.30
N LEU A 18 9.22 -20.66 10.86
CA LEU A 18 8.74 -21.51 11.95
C LEU A 18 8.49 -20.72 13.24
N ARG A 19 9.34 -19.74 13.56
CA ARG A 19 9.12 -18.84 14.71
C ARG A 19 7.87 -17.97 14.52
N VAL A 20 7.66 -17.42 13.32
CA VAL A 20 6.44 -16.67 12.97
C VAL A 20 5.21 -17.57 13.04
N PHE A 21 5.29 -18.80 12.52
CA PHE A 21 4.21 -19.78 12.61
C PHE A 21 3.83 -20.06 14.07
N SER A 22 4.82 -20.37 14.92
CA SER A 22 4.58 -20.62 16.35
C SER A 22 3.93 -19.42 17.04
N PHE A 23 4.36 -18.20 16.71
CA PHE A 23 3.76 -16.98 17.22
C PHE A 23 2.31 -16.81 16.75
N GLN A 24 2.05 -16.94 15.45
CA GLN A 24 0.71 -16.84 14.87
C GLN A 24 -0.22 -17.90 15.46
N TYR A 25 0.20 -19.16 15.54
CA TYR A 25 -0.58 -20.23 16.17
C TYR A 25 -0.95 -19.89 17.63
N THR A 26 0.00 -19.34 18.39
CA THR A 26 -0.22 -19.01 19.81
C THR A 26 -1.15 -17.81 20.00
N ARG A 27 -1.03 -16.79 19.15
CA ARG A 27 -1.60 -15.44 19.40
C ARG A 27 -2.77 -15.07 18.50
N ASN A 28 -2.92 -15.70 17.33
CA ASN A 28 -3.98 -15.41 16.37
C ASN A 28 -5.10 -16.46 16.50
N PRO A 29 -6.25 -16.15 17.14
CA PRO A 29 -7.30 -17.13 17.40
C PRO A 29 -7.93 -17.70 16.13
N VAL A 30 -7.99 -16.89 15.05
CA VAL A 30 -8.53 -17.32 13.75
C VAL A 30 -7.60 -18.35 13.12
N PHE A 31 -6.31 -18.04 13.08
CA PHE A 31 -5.31 -18.94 12.52
C PHE A 31 -5.13 -20.21 13.37
N ARG A 32 -5.14 -20.10 14.70
CA ARG A 32 -5.10 -21.26 15.60
C ARG A 32 -6.25 -22.22 15.34
N ARG A 33 -7.48 -21.70 15.29
CA ARG A 33 -8.67 -22.53 15.01
C ARG A 33 -8.57 -23.25 13.67
N PHE A 34 -7.99 -22.59 12.66
CA PHE A 34 -7.76 -23.19 11.36
C PHE A 34 -6.71 -24.31 11.43
N CYS A 35 -5.59 -24.07 12.11
CA CYS A 35 -4.54 -25.07 12.30
C CYS A 35 -5.04 -26.28 13.12
N ASP A 36 -5.79 -26.05 14.21
CA ASP A 36 -6.39 -27.10 15.05
C ASP A 36 -7.33 -28.00 14.24
N ALA A 37 -8.10 -27.43 13.30
CA ALA A 37 -9.00 -28.19 12.43
C ALA A 37 -8.26 -29.06 11.39
N LEU A 38 -7.00 -28.74 11.11
CA LEU A 38 -6.10 -29.48 10.21
C LEU A 38 -5.10 -30.35 10.97
N ASP A 39 -5.26 -30.51 12.29
CA ASP A 39 -4.33 -31.21 13.17
C ASP A 39 -2.87 -30.73 13.01
N THR A 40 -2.70 -29.43 12.77
CA THR A 40 -1.40 -28.80 12.54
C THR A 40 -1.04 -27.89 13.70
N ASN A 41 0.17 -28.01 14.25
CA ASN A 41 0.62 -27.22 15.40
C ASN A 41 2.17 -27.09 15.42
N PRO A 42 2.74 -26.21 16.26
CA PRO A 42 4.20 -26.01 16.32
C PRO A 42 5.02 -27.25 16.71
N GLY A 43 4.40 -28.29 17.25
CA GLY A 43 5.04 -29.55 17.60
C GLY A 43 5.13 -30.56 16.45
N ASN A 44 4.37 -30.39 15.37
CA ASN A 44 4.36 -31.31 14.22
C ASN A 44 4.68 -30.66 12.86
N VAL A 45 4.88 -29.34 12.82
CA VAL A 45 5.38 -28.60 11.66
C VAL A 45 6.90 -28.51 11.73
N SER A 46 7.59 -28.98 10.69
CA SER A 46 9.06 -29.03 10.65
C SER A 46 9.68 -28.20 9.54
N SER A 47 8.87 -27.80 8.55
CA SER A 47 9.28 -27.00 7.41
C SER A 47 8.23 -25.93 7.07
N PRO A 48 8.60 -24.82 6.40
CA PRO A 48 7.64 -23.80 5.97
C PRO A 48 6.51 -24.34 5.07
N GLU A 49 6.80 -25.38 4.29
CA GLU A 49 5.85 -26.04 3.39
C GLU A 49 4.73 -26.78 4.14
N ASP A 50 4.98 -27.18 5.39
CA ASP A 50 3.98 -27.81 6.27
C ASP A 50 2.99 -26.79 6.87
N ILE A 51 3.26 -25.48 6.75
CA ILE A 51 2.41 -24.44 7.33
C ILE A 51 1.10 -24.34 6.53
N PRO A 52 -0.08 -24.44 7.17
CA PRO A 52 -1.34 -24.48 6.46
C PRO A 52 -1.69 -23.10 5.90
N LEU A 53 -2.13 -23.06 4.63
CA LEU A 53 -2.47 -21.83 3.94
C LEU A 53 -3.87 -21.35 4.31
N LEU A 54 -3.95 -20.21 5.02
CA LEU A 54 -5.23 -19.62 5.42
C LEU A 54 -5.99 -19.08 4.19
N PRO A 55 -7.25 -19.51 3.93
CA PRO A 55 -8.00 -19.04 2.77
C PRO A 55 -8.24 -17.53 2.80
N VAL A 56 -8.20 -16.88 1.63
CA VAL A 56 -8.44 -15.43 1.49
C VAL A 56 -9.80 -14.99 2.08
N GLU A 57 -10.80 -15.86 2.07
CA GLU A 57 -12.12 -15.60 2.64
C GLU A 57 -12.08 -15.41 4.16
N ALA A 58 -11.12 -16.01 4.87
CA ALA A 58 -10.95 -15.82 6.31
C ALA A 58 -10.72 -14.35 6.64
N PHE A 59 -9.93 -13.63 5.84
CA PHE A 59 -9.65 -12.20 6.00
C PHE A 59 -10.85 -11.31 5.68
N ARG A 60 -11.87 -11.84 4.99
CA ARG A 60 -13.14 -11.14 4.76
C ARG A 60 -14.13 -11.35 5.91
N ASN A 61 -14.15 -12.56 6.45
CA ASN A 61 -15.17 -13.00 7.40
C ASN A 61 -14.75 -12.86 8.87
N ALA A 62 -13.45 -12.78 9.14
CA ALA A 62 -12.88 -12.69 10.49
C ALA A 62 -11.73 -11.68 10.54
N GLU A 63 -11.47 -11.14 11.72
CA GLU A 63 -10.31 -10.31 11.99
C GLU A 63 -9.10 -11.21 12.28
N CYS A 64 -8.23 -11.38 11.28
CA CYS A 64 -7.04 -12.22 11.41
C CYS A 64 -5.90 -11.40 12.04
N THR A 65 -5.76 -11.45 13.37
CA THR A 65 -4.78 -10.65 14.12
C THR A 65 -4.23 -11.42 15.33
N CYS A 66 -2.97 -11.15 15.69
CA CYS A 66 -2.33 -11.63 16.93
C CYS A 66 -2.67 -10.77 18.17
N TRP A 67 -3.45 -9.70 17.98
CA TRP A 67 -3.82 -8.73 19.02
C TRP A 67 -5.34 -8.50 19.04
N PRO A 68 -6.14 -9.53 19.34
CA PRO A 68 -7.59 -9.41 19.38
C PRO A 68 -8.03 -8.46 20.51
N GLY A 69 -8.85 -7.47 20.17
CA GLY A 69 -9.40 -6.52 21.15
C GLY A 69 -8.42 -5.45 21.63
N GLU A 70 -7.21 -5.39 21.06
CA GLU A 70 -6.28 -4.29 21.28
C GLU A 70 -6.40 -3.25 20.16
N GLU A 71 -5.94 -2.03 20.43
CA GLU A 71 -5.79 -1.00 19.40
C GLU A 71 -4.64 -1.34 18.44
N HIS A 72 -4.80 -0.94 17.19
CA HIS A 72 -3.83 -1.11 16.09
C HIS A 72 -3.46 0.26 15.54
N ASP A 73 -2.19 0.44 15.19
CA ASP A 73 -1.68 1.70 14.64
C ASP A 73 -2.33 2.04 13.29
N LEU A 74 -2.56 1.02 12.44
CA LEU A 74 -3.15 1.19 11.11
C LEU A 74 -4.16 0.08 10.80
N VAL A 75 -5.13 0.37 9.94
CA VAL A 75 -6.07 -0.64 9.43
C VAL A 75 -6.28 -0.47 7.94
N PHE A 76 -5.70 -1.37 7.14
CA PHE A 76 -5.92 -1.39 5.70
C PHE A 76 -7.22 -2.10 5.33
N ARG A 77 -7.80 -1.76 4.17
CA ARG A 77 -9.04 -2.33 3.67
C ARG A 77 -9.00 -2.57 2.16
N SER A 78 -9.37 -3.77 1.70
CA SER A 78 -9.49 -4.08 0.26
C SER A 78 -10.47 -3.14 -0.43
N SER A 79 -10.29 -2.78 -1.71
CA SER A 79 -11.18 -1.86 -2.45
C SER A 79 -12.68 -2.24 -2.45
N GLY A 80 -13.02 -3.52 -2.34
CA GLY A 80 -14.40 -4.02 -2.29
C GLY A 80 -15.14 -3.91 -3.63
N THR A 81 -16.05 -4.82 -3.90
CA THR A 81 -17.06 -4.67 -4.97
C THR A 81 -18.36 -4.19 -4.31
N THR A 82 -19.13 -3.35 -4.99
CA THR A 82 -20.37 -2.74 -4.48
C THR A 82 -21.27 -3.78 -3.82
N GLY A 83 -21.65 -3.54 -2.56
CA GLY A 83 -22.53 -4.42 -1.78
C GLY A 83 -21.84 -5.47 -0.89
N MET A 84 -20.52 -5.64 -0.95
CA MET A 84 -19.79 -6.62 -0.13
C MET A 84 -18.99 -5.99 1.02
N LYS A 85 -18.90 -6.69 2.15
CA LYS A 85 -18.03 -6.31 3.29
C LYS A 85 -16.55 -6.37 2.86
N ARG A 86 -15.86 -5.22 2.90
CA ARG A 86 -14.41 -5.11 2.63
C ARG A 86 -13.63 -5.95 3.64
N SER A 87 -12.55 -6.62 3.21
CA SER A 87 -11.62 -7.23 4.16
C SER A 87 -10.91 -6.13 4.94
N ARG A 88 -10.51 -6.45 6.18
CA ARG A 88 -9.74 -5.56 7.06
C ARG A 88 -8.42 -6.24 7.40
N HIS A 89 -7.35 -5.46 7.38
CA HIS A 89 -6.01 -5.90 7.77
C HIS A 89 -5.46 -4.94 8.82
N PRO A 90 -5.67 -5.26 10.12
CA PRO A 90 -5.10 -4.47 11.20
C PRO A 90 -3.59 -4.68 11.30
N VAL A 91 -2.83 -3.60 11.33
CA VAL A 91 -1.38 -3.58 11.52
C VAL A 91 -1.12 -3.03 12.91
N LYS A 92 -0.57 -3.87 13.79
CA LYS A 92 -0.34 -3.51 15.19
C LYS A 92 0.79 -2.50 15.37
N ASP A 93 1.85 -2.65 14.60
CA ASP A 93 3.11 -1.93 14.76
C ASP A 93 3.46 -1.33 13.38
N MET A 94 3.25 -0.01 13.26
CA MET A 94 3.49 0.71 12.02
C MET A 94 4.98 0.78 11.67
N GLU A 95 5.86 0.88 12.67
CA GLU A 95 7.31 0.96 12.46
C GLU A 95 7.84 -0.35 11.88
N LEU A 96 7.37 -1.49 12.40
CA LEU A 96 7.71 -2.80 11.84
C LEU A 96 7.23 -2.95 10.38
N TYR A 97 6.04 -2.45 10.07
CA TYR A 97 5.52 -2.46 8.70
C TYR A 97 6.38 -1.59 7.77
N ALA A 98 6.73 -0.38 8.21
CA ALA A 98 7.63 0.54 7.50
C ALA A 98 9.01 -0.09 7.24
N GLU A 99 9.60 -0.70 8.26
CA GLU A 99 10.90 -1.39 8.17
C GLU A 99 10.86 -2.55 7.18
N SER A 100 9.77 -3.33 7.15
CA SER A 100 9.59 -4.42 6.19
C SER A 100 9.56 -3.91 4.73
N VAL A 101 8.93 -2.75 4.50
CA VAL A 101 8.87 -2.09 3.19
C VAL A 101 10.28 -1.62 2.78
N THR A 102 10.97 -0.91 3.66
CA THR A 102 12.33 -0.40 3.38
C THR A 102 13.28 -1.54 3.09
N ARG A 103 13.39 -2.53 3.99
CA ARG A 103 14.31 -3.66 3.81
C ARG A 103 13.98 -4.47 2.55
N GLY A 104 12.70 -4.76 2.33
CA GLY A 104 12.26 -5.51 1.16
C GLY A 104 12.57 -4.79 -0.16
N MET A 105 12.40 -3.47 -0.21
CA MET A 105 12.77 -2.69 -1.39
C MET A 105 14.29 -2.54 -1.55
N SER A 106 15.02 -2.34 -0.44
CA SER A 106 16.48 -2.19 -0.42
C SER A 106 17.24 -3.44 -0.84
N GLU A 107 16.63 -4.63 -0.69
CA GLU A 107 17.19 -5.89 -1.19
C GLU A 107 17.38 -5.88 -2.72
N PHE A 108 16.46 -5.21 -3.44
CA PHE A 108 16.48 -5.17 -4.90
C PHE A 108 16.98 -3.85 -5.48
N TYR A 109 16.83 -2.75 -4.73
CA TYR A 109 17.08 -1.40 -5.22
C TYR A 109 17.79 -0.55 -4.17
N ASN A 110 18.88 0.12 -4.56
CA ASN A 110 19.40 1.22 -3.76
C ASN A 110 18.46 2.42 -3.87
N LEU A 111 17.59 2.62 -2.88
CA LEU A 111 16.50 3.60 -2.94
C LEU A 111 17.00 5.05 -3.12
N ASP A 112 18.21 5.37 -2.68
CA ASP A 112 18.81 6.69 -2.87
C ASP A 112 19.08 7.02 -4.35
N ASP A 113 19.24 6.00 -5.19
CA ASP A 113 19.46 6.15 -6.63
C ASP A 113 18.19 6.51 -7.41
N TYR A 114 17.00 6.46 -6.78
CA TYR A 114 15.72 6.61 -7.47
C TYR A 114 14.94 7.85 -7.06
N VAL A 115 14.25 8.42 -8.05
CA VAL A 115 13.07 9.27 -7.88
C VAL A 115 11.84 8.40 -8.12
N ILE A 116 10.93 8.37 -7.15
CA ILE A 116 9.71 7.56 -7.20
C ILE A 116 8.54 8.43 -7.66
N LEU A 117 7.96 8.08 -8.81
CA LEU A 117 6.71 8.66 -9.28
C LEU A 117 5.60 7.62 -9.20
N ALA A 118 4.44 7.99 -8.69
CA ALA A 118 3.30 7.08 -8.54
C ALA A 118 2.07 7.56 -9.32
N CYS A 119 1.58 6.75 -10.26
CA CYS A 119 0.33 6.94 -10.99
C CYS A 119 -0.70 5.90 -10.53
N THR A 120 -1.48 6.23 -9.49
CA THR A 120 -2.48 5.32 -8.92
C THR A 120 -3.90 5.93 -8.97
N PRO A 121 -4.57 5.91 -10.15
CA PRO A 121 -5.94 6.38 -10.31
C PRO A 121 -6.91 5.73 -9.32
N GLY A 122 -7.75 6.53 -8.65
CA GLY A 122 -8.77 6.03 -7.71
C GLY A 122 -8.24 5.56 -6.35
N TYR A 123 -6.92 5.60 -6.13
CA TYR A 123 -6.29 5.20 -4.87
C TYR A 123 -5.84 6.38 -4.02
N ASN A 124 -5.51 7.54 -4.62
CA ASN A 124 -5.05 8.73 -3.89
C ASN A 124 -6.05 9.22 -2.82
N ASP A 125 -7.33 8.91 -2.96
CA ASP A 125 -8.39 9.30 -2.02
C ASP A 125 -8.77 8.19 -1.01
N ASN A 126 -8.12 7.02 -1.05
CA ASN A 126 -8.42 5.90 -0.17
C ASN A 126 -7.31 5.73 0.89
N PRO A 127 -7.44 6.38 2.07
CA PRO A 127 -6.43 6.31 3.13
C PRO A 127 -6.22 4.89 3.67
N ASP A 128 -7.20 3.99 3.47
CA ASP A 128 -7.12 2.60 3.92
C ASP A 128 -6.37 1.68 2.94
N SER A 129 -5.71 2.21 1.91
CA SER A 129 -4.96 1.42 0.92
C SER A 129 -3.51 1.18 1.35
N SER A 130 -3.13 -0.09 1.55
CA SER A 130 -1.75 -0.46 1.89
C SER A 130 -0.74 -0.08 0.82
N LEU A 131 -1.11 -0.15 -0.47
CA LEU A 131 -0.26 0.27 -1.58
C LEU A 131 -0.01 1.78 -1.55
N VAL A 132 -1.05 2.58 -1.27
CA VAL A 132 -0.91 4.04 -1.20
C VAL A 132 -0.06 4.43 -0.01
N TRP A 133 -0.28 3.78 1.13
CA TRP A 133 0.54 3.96 2.31
C TRP A 133 2.01 3.65 2.01
N MET A 134 2.30 2.51 1.37
CA MET A 134 3.65 2.10 1.00
C MET A 134 4.32 3.11 0.06
N LEU A 135 3.61 3.58 -0.98
CA LEU A 135 4.14 4.56 -1.93
C LEU A 135 4.37 5.92 -1.26
N ASN A 136 3.45 6.37 -0.39
CA ASN A 136 3.63 7.59 0.40
C ASN A 136 4.88 7.49 1.28
N TYR A 137 5.06 6.36 1.97
CA TYR A 137 6.21 6.12 2.82
C TYR A 137 7.52 6.17 2.01
N LEU A 138 7.59 5.44 0.90
CA LEU A 138 8.77 5.44 0.01
C LEU A 138 9.06 6.82 -0.60
N ILE A 139 8.04 7.56 -1.02
CA ILE A 139 8.18 8.94 -1.50
C ILE A 139 8.73 9.85 -0.39
N GLY A 140 8.27 9.66 0.85
CA GLY A 140 8.74 10.41 2.01
C GLY A 140 10.22 10.19 2.36
N LEU A 141 10.82 9.08 1.92
CA LEU A 141 12.25 8.82 2.09
C LEU A 141 13.12 9.67 1.15
N ASP A 142 12.58 10.16 0.03
CA ASP A 142 13.35 10.91 -0.95
C ASP A 142 13.64 12.36 -0.50
N GLN A 143 14.90 12.61 -0.16
CA GLN A 143 15.37 13.93 0.24
C GLN A 143 15.48 14.93 -0.93
N SER A 144 15.41 14.47 -2.19
CA SER A 144 15.51 15.38 -3.35
C SER A 144 14.24 16.21 -3.58
N GLY A 145 13.10 15.79 -3.01
CA GLY A 145 11.80 16.41 -3.22
C GLY A 145 11.21 16.21 -4.62
N LEU A 146 11.81 15.32 -5.43
CA LEU A 146 11.33 15.03 -6.79
C LEU A 146 10.29 13.92 -6.81
N SER A 147 10.33 13.00 -5.84
CA SER A 147 9.38 11.90 -5.71
C SER A 147 8.00 12.39 -5.29
N ARG A 148 6.95 11.87 -5.92
CA ARG A 148 5.56 12.34 -5.70
C ARG A 148 4.51 11.45 -6.39
N PHE A 149 3.26 11.66 -6.00
CA PHE A 149 2.12 11.17 -6.77
C PHE A 149 1.87 12.07 -7.98
N LEU A 150 1.61 11.44 -9.12
CA LEU A 150 1.20 12.10 -10.34
C LEU A 150 -0.32 12.36 -10.32
N PRO A 151 -0.77 13.54 -10.75
CA PRO A 151 -2.18 13.89 -10.83
C PRO A 151 -2.86 13.08 -11.94
N VAL A 152 -3.96 12.40 -11.59
CA VAL A 152 -4.64 11.38 -12.40
C VAL A 152 -5.50 12.00 -13.50
N ASP A 153 -6.03 13.20 -13.26
CA ASP A 153 -6.84 14.00 -14.18
C ASP A 153 -6.08 14.39 -15.46
N GLN A 154 -4.75 14.37 -15.43
CA GLN A 154 -3.92 14.68 -16.60
C GLN A 154 -3.81 13.56 -17.63
N PHE A 155 -4.25 12.35 -17.29
CA PHE A 155 -4.14 11.17 -18.17
C PHE A 155 -5.51 10.68 -18.67
N GLN A 156 -6.60 11.29 -18.19
CA GLN A 156 -7.94 11.03 -18.74
C GLN A 156 -8.10 11.79 -20.06
N GLY A 157 -7.74 11.12 -21.15
CA GLY A 157 -7.95 11.61 -22.51
C GLY A 157 -9.42 11.97 -22.76
N HIS A 158 -9.63 13.04 -23.54
CA HIS A 158 -10.93 13.46 -24.04
C HIS A 158 -11.55 12.34 -24.90
N GLY A 159 -12.36 11.50 -24.27
CA GLY A 159 -13.08 10.43 -24.94
C GLY A 159 -14.06 9.78 -23.98
N HIS A 160 -15.31 10.21 -24.06
CA HIS A 160 -16.48 9.77 -23.29
C HIS A 160 -16.67 10.46 -21.94
N GLY A 161 -17.20 11.69 -22.01
CA GLY A 161 -18.02 12.19 -20.92
C GLY A 161 -19.22 11.26 -20.74
N HIS A 162 -19.37 10.67 -19.56
CA HIS A 162 -20.62 10.57 -18.82
C HIS A 162 -20.33 9.97 -17.43
N ALA A 163 -20.98 10.58 -16.43
CA ALA A 163 -21.14 10.12 -15.05
C ALA A 163 -20.01 10.44 -14.04
N HIS A 164 -19.74 11.72 -13.80
CA HIS A 164 -19.40 12.22 -12.46
C HIS A 164 -20.02 13.61 -12.20
N GLU A 165 -21.27 13.78 -12.62
CA GLU A 165 -22.18 14.73 -11.97
C GLU A 165 -23.09 13.89 -11.08
N HIS A 166 -23.42 14.42 -9.89
CA HIS A 166 -24.16 13.78 -8.78
C HIS A 166 -23.33 13.13 -7.67
N VAL A 167 -22.42 13.88 -7.04
CA VAL A 167 -22.34 13.93 -5.56
C VAL A 167 -21.87 15.33 -5.13
N LYS A 168 -22.69 16.35 -5.38
CA LYS A 168 -22.60 17.64 -4.69
C LYS A 168 -24.01 18.04 -4.31
N GLU A 169 -24.42 17.63 -3.13
CA GLU A 169 -25.41 18.27 -2.24
C GLU A 169 -25.82 17.25 -1.18
N HIS A 170 -26.05 17.72 0.05
CA HIS A 170 -26.40 16.99 1.27
C HIS A 170 -25.24 16.63 2.21
N VAL A 171 -24.57 17.66 2.74
CA VAL A 171 -24.37 17.75 4.20
C VAL A 171 -24.48 19.23 4.62
N LYS A 172 -25.69 19.67 4.93
CA LYS A 172 -25.95 20.82 5.80
C LYS A 172 -26.93 20.38 6.88
N GLU A 173 -26.59 20.75 8.11
CA GLU A 173 -27.43 20.85 9.30
C GLU A 173 -27.86 19.54 10.02
N HIS A 174 -27.20 19.27 11.15
CA HIS A 174 -27.81 19.30 12.50
C HIS A 174 -26.68 19.16 13.55
N GLU A 175 -26.34 20.27 14.23
CA GLU A 175 -26.60 20.55 15.66
C GLU A 175 -25.58 19.93 16.63
N LYS A 176 -24.69 20.77 17.17
CA LYS A 176 -24.81 21.47 18.48
C LYS A 176 -24.67 20.56 19.70
N GLY A 177 -23.52 20.71 20.36
CA GLY A 177 -23.47 20.87 21.81
C GLY A 177 -22.99 19.65 22.61
N LYS A 178 -21.74 19.72 23.07
CA LYS A 178 -21.39 19.67 24.51
C LYS A 178 -19.90 19.93 24.68
N GLY A 179 -19.59 21.02 25.39
CA GLY A 179 -18.22 21.33 25.80
C GLY A 179 -17.84 20.59 27.08
N ARG A 180 -16.53 20.34 27.23
CA ARG A 180 -15.69 20.64 28.41
C ARG A 180 -14.36 19.88 28.28
N GLY A 181 -13.28 20.56 28.64
CA GLY A 181 -11.99 19.94 28.94
C GLY A 181 -10.82 20.57 28.19
N GLN A 182 -10.37 21.74 28.64
CA GLN A 182 -9.05 22.25 28.31
C GLN A 182 -8.01 21.30 28.94
N GLY A 183 -7.35 20.52 28.09
CA GLY A 183 -6.06 19.91 28.37
C GLY A 183 -5.07 20.48 27.37
N GLN A 184 -4.03 21.17 27.85
CA GLN A 184 -2.94 21.67 27.04
C GLN A 184 -2.29 20.49 26.29
N ILE A 185 -2.49 20.43 24.98
CA ILE A 185 -1.74 19.53 24.09
C ILE A 185 -0.43 20.24 23.78
N ARG A 186 0.66 19.61 24.21
CA ARG A 186 2.03 19.97 23.84
C ARG A 186 2.19 19.75 22.34
N ASP A 187 2.87 20.67 21.66
CA ASP A 187 3.27 20.53 20.27
C ASP A 187 4.04 19.22 20.09
N GLY A 188 3.36 18.23 19.52
CA GLY A 188 3.90 16.96 19.08
C GLY A 188 3.49 16.82 17.62
N GLU A 189 4.47 16.63 16.75
CA GLU A 189 4.28 16.42 15.32
C GLU A 189 3.21 15.35 15.09
N GLU A 190 2.26 15.62 14.18
CA GLU A 190 1.22 14.66 13.81
C GLU A 190 1.86 13.34 13.35
N PRO A 191 1.33 12.18 13.76
CA PRO A 191 1.85 10.89 13.34
C PRO A 191 1.88 10.81 11.80
N GLU A 192 3.00 10.34 11.27
CA GLU A 192 3.35 10.36 9.85
C GLU A 192 2.32 9.64 8.93
N SER A 193 1.41 8.86 9.53
CA SER A 193 0.28 8.18 8.88
C SER A 193 -0.82 9.09 8.33
N ASP A 194 -0.92 10.35 8.78
CA ASP A 194 -1.98 11.28 8.35
C ASP A 194 -1.54 12.24 7.21
N LYS A 195 -0.30 12.11 6.71
CA LYS A 195 0.17 12.92 5.58
C LYS A 195 -0.59 12.54 4.31
N LYS A 196 -1.47 13.43 3.85
CA LYS A 196 -2.13 13.34 2.54
C LYS A 196 -1.07 13.14 1.43
N PRO A 197 -1.39 12.40 0.36
CA PRO A 197 -0.45 12.18 -0.73
C PRO A 197 0.17 13.48 -1.22
N VAL A 198 1.49 13.50 -1.38
CA VAL A 198 2.19 14.63 -1.99
C VAL A 198 1.83 14.63 -3.47
N LEU A 199 0.76 15.35 -3.80
CA LEU A 199 0.36 15.60 -5.18
C LEU A 199 1.32 16.64 -5.77
N GLY A 200 2.02 16.24 -6.82
CA GLY A 200 2.97 17.11 -7.49
C GLY A 200 2.54 17.57 -8.87
N ALA A 201 3.42 18.32 -9.52
CA ALA A 201 3.26 18.67 -10.93
C ALA A 201 3.27 17.40 -11.80
N GLY A 202 2.48 17.44 -12.87
CA GLY A 202 2.42 16.40 -13.88
C GLY A 202 3.77 16.04 -14.49
N LEU A 203 3.87 14.83 -15.06
CA LEU A 203 5.09 14.40 -15.74
C LEU A 203 5.18 15.02 -17.14
N ASN A 204 6.28 15.72 -17.41
CA ASN A 204 6.57 16.35 -18.69
C ASN A 204 8.08 16.28 -19.02
N ARG A 205 8.48 16.75 -20.21
CA ARG A 205 9.90 16.70 -20.63
C ARG A 205 10.84 17.46 -19.70
N GLU A 206 10.43 18.62 -19.18
CA GLU A 206 11.26 19.42 -18.27
C GLU A 206 11.46 18.69 -16.94
N GLU A 207 10.42 18.04 -16.41
CA GLU A 207 10.49 17.22 -15.21
C GLU A 207 11.44 16.02 -15.41
N LEU A 208 11.38 15.34 -16.56
CA LEU A 208 12.31 14.25 -16.87
C LEU A 208 13.76 14.74 -16.98
N VAL A 209 13.98 15.94 -17.53
CA VAL A 209 15.30 16.58 -17.55
C VAL A 209 15.78 16.88 -16.14
N ARG A 210 14.92 17.39 -15.24
CA ARG A 210 15.28 17.64 -13.83
C ARG A 210 15.64 16.36 -13.09
N ILE A 211 14.86 15.28 -13.29
CA ILE A 211 15.16 13.97 -12.69
C ILE A 211 16.53 13.49 -13.19
N THR A 212 16.75 13.50 -14.50
CA THR A 212 18.04 13.07 -15.07
C THR A 212 19.21 13.93 -14.57
N ALA A 213 19.02 15.25 -14.47
CA ALA A 213 20.03 16.17 -13.98
C ALA A 213 20.35 16.00 -12.49
N SER A 214 19.45 15.38 -11.71
CA SER A 214 19.71 15.04 -10.30
C SER A 214 20.70 13.88 -10.14
N GLY A 215 20.99 13.15 -11.22
CA GLY A 215 21.81 11.93 -11.19
C GLY A 215 21.04 10.69 -10.74
N LYS A 216 19.76 10.82 -10.36
CA LYS A 216 18.88 9.72 -10.00
C LYS A 216 18.14 9.14 -11.20
N LYS A 217 17.77 7.87 -11.09
CA LYS A 217 16.94 7.12 -12.03
C LYS A 217 15.46 7.33 -11.72
N LEU A 218 14.59 7.14 -12.70
CA LEU A 218 13.15 7.18 -12.48
C LEU A 218 12.61 5.79 -12.13
N MET A 219 11.88 5.66 -11.04
CA MET A 219 11.03 4.50 -10.74
C MET A 219 9.55 4.92 -10.80
N LEU A 220 8.84 4.45 -11.83
CA LEU A 220 7.44 4.79 -12.07
C LEU A 220 6.53 3.63 -11.62
N PHE A 221 5.77 3.84 -10.57
CA PHE A 221 4.71 2.94 -10.13
C PHE A 221 3.40 3.29 -10.82
N GLY A 222 2.64 2.27 -11.23
CA GLY A 222 1.25 2.50 -11.62
C GLY A 222 0.46 1.24 -11.87
N ALA A 223 -0.87 1.40 -11.84
CA ALA A 223 -1.76 0.35 -12.33
C ALA A 223 -1.66 0.26 -13.85
N ALA A 224 -1.80 -0.95 -14.40
CA ALA A 224 -1.72 -1.25 -15.84
C ALA A 224 -2.40 -0.19 -16.73
N PHE A 225 -3.70 0.03 -16.52
CA PHE A 225 -4.47 0.99 -17.29
C PHE A 225 -4.04 2.43 -17.07
N GLY A 226 -3.63 2.81 -15.85
CA GLY A 226 -3.11 4.15 -15.58
C GLY A 226 -1.83 4.44 -16.35
N LEU A 227 -0.94 3.45 -16.48
CA LEU A 227 0.29 3.57 -17.27
C LEU A 227 -0.01 3.66 -18.77
N ILE A 228 -0.97 2.89 -19.28
CA ILE A 228 -1.42 2.96 -20.68
C ILE A 228 -2.07 4.32 -20.98
N ASP A 229 -3.02 4.75 -20.15
CA ASP A 229 -3.69 6.05 -20.29
C ASP A 229 -2.67 7.20 -20.29
N MET A 230 -1.65 7.12 -19.42
CA MET A 230 -0.55 8.07 -19.42
C MET A 230 0.23 8.05 -20.74
N ALA A 231 0.59 6.86 -21.24
CA ALA A 231 1.35 6.71 -22.48
C ALA A 231 0.59 7.21 -23.72
N GLU A 232 -0.73 6.96 -23.78
CA GLU A 232 -1.60 7.41 -24.87
C GLU A 232 -1.89 8.90 -24.82
N ALA A 233 -2.24 9.43 -23.65
CA ALA A 233 -2.57 10.85 -23.49
C ALA A 233 -1.35 11.74 -23.72
N ARG A 234 -0.16 11.28 -23.33
CA ARG A 234 1.07 12.06 -23.44
C ARG A 234 2.28 11.15 -23.73
N PRO A 235 2.58 10.90 -25.02
CA PRO A 235 3.76 10.13 -25.40
C PRO A 235 5.06 10.80 -24.90
N LEU A 236 5.64 10.24 -23.84
CA LEU A 236 6.91 10.68 -23.26
C LEU A 236 7.93 9.55 -23.38
N LYS A 237 9.12 9.90 -23.88
CA LYS A 237 10.26 9.00 -23.83
C LYS A 237 10.89 9.11 -22.44
N LEU A 238 10.72 8.07 -21.63
CA LEU A 238 11.36 7.99 -20.32
C LEU A 238 12.89 7.87 -20.47
N PRO A 239 13.67 8.31 -19.46
CA PRO A 239 15.11 8.05 -19.38
C PRO A 239 15.42 6.54 -19.58
N PRO A 240 16.50 6.17 -20.29
CA PRO A 240 16.77 4.77 -20.65
C PRO A 240 16.90 3.78 -19.49
N ASP A 241 17.22 4.27 -18.29
CA ASP A 241 17.41 3.52 -17.05
C ASP A 241 16.20 3.59 -16.11
N SER A 242 15.05 4.04 -16.63
CA SER A 242 13.81 4.09 -15.86
C SER A 242 13.29 2.68 -15.57
N LEU A 243 12.83 2.47 -14.34
CA LEU A 243 12.11 1.27 -13.93
C LEU A 243 10.61 1.55 -13.93
N ILE A 244 9.82 0.65 -14.55
CA ILE A 244 8.37 0.67 -14.45
C ILE A 244 7.94 -0.47 -13.53
N VAL A 245 7.17 -0.14 -12.50
CA VAL A 245 6.62 -1.09 -11.54
C VAL A 245 5.10 -1.10 -11.68
N GLU A 246 4.60 -2.15 -12.34
CA GLU A 246 3.16 -2.38 -12.43
C GLU A 246 2.63 -2.93 -11.09
N THR A 247 1.66 -2.25 -10.49
CA THR A 247 1.12 -2.59 -9.15
C THR A 247 -0.19 -3.38 -9.19
N GLY A 248 -0.55 -3.90 -10.37
CA GLY A 248 -1.82 -4.58 -10.64
C GLY A 248 -3.02 -3.63 -10.67
N GLY A 249 -4.23 -4.19 -10.72
CA GLY A 249 -5.47 -3.42 -10.77
C GLY A 249 -6.01 -3.24 -12.19
N MET A 250 -6.58 -4.31 -12.76
CA MET A 250 -7.34 -4.27 -14.03
C MET A 250 -8.76 -3.68 -13.88
N LYS A 251 -9.08 -3.03 -12.75
CA LYS A 251 -10.47 -2.66 -12.41
C LYS A 251 -10.82 -1.21 -12.76
N THR A 252 -10.41 -0.75 -13.92
CA THR A 252 -10.81 0.56 -14.46
C THR A 252 -11.18 0.45 -15.93
N HIS A 253 -12.49 0.32 -16.17
CA HIS A 253 -13.29 0.88 -17.28
C HIS A 253 -12.91 0.63 -18.76
N ARG A 254 -11.83 -0.08 -19.09
CA ARG A 254 -11.60 -0.59 -20.45
C ARG A 254 -12.15 -2.01 -20.62
N ARG A 255 -12.46 -2.40 -21.87
CA ARG A 255 -12.54 -3.82 -22.27
C ARG A 255 -11.30 -4.52 -21.71
N GLU A 256 -11.50 -5.66 -21.05
CA GLU A 256 -10.39 -6.45 -20.53
C GLU A 256 -9.40 -6.72 -21.68
N MET A 257 -8.21 -6.12 -21.57
CA MET A 257 -7.07 -6.37 -22.44
C MET A 257 -6.27 -7.49 -21.80
N GLY A 258 -5.86 -8.48 -22.59
CA GLY A 258 -5.04 -9.58 -22.09
C GLY A 258 -3.64 -9.09 -21.70
N ARG A 259 -2.99 -9.78 -20.75
CA ARG A 259 -1.61 -9.45 -20.31
C ARG A 259 -0.60 -9.47 -21.47
N GLU A 260 -0.80 -10.34 -22.47
CA GLU A 260 0.02 -10.40 -23.68
C GLU A 260 -0.18 -9.20 -24.62
N GLU A 261 -1.37 -8.60 -24.63
CA GLU A 261 -1.66 -7.41 -25.44
C GLU A 261 -1.14 -6.13 -24.77
N MET A 262 -0.89 -6.20 -23.45
CA MET A 262 -0.37 -5.10 -22.63
C MET A 262 1.15 -4.96 -22.63
N HIS A 263 1.91 -6.06 -22.66
CA HIS A 263 3.39 -6.07 -22.58
C HIS A 263 4.06 -5.94 -23.95
#